data_AF-A0A3E2WVL5-F1
#
_entry.id   AF-A0A3E2WVL5-F1
#
_cell.length_a   1.000
_cell.length_b   1.000
_cell.length_c   1.000
_cell.angle_alpha   90.00
_cell.angle_beta   90.00
_cell.angle_gamma   90.00
#
_symmetry.space_group_name_H-M   'P 1'
#
loop_
_entity.id
_entity.type
_entity.pdbx_description
1 polymer ?
#
loop_
_entity_poly.entity_id
_entity_poly.type
_entity_poly.pdbx_seq_one_letter_code
_entity_poly.pdbx_strand_id
1 'polypeptide(L)' 'MGLLKLADKYSVEHLEVACTKALNYTSTPSYKSIKNILVTGKDKFDAQGKENKTIANKYGITRGAGYYRR' A
#
# COMPACT_ATOMS: atom_id res chain seq x y z
N MET A 1 0.95 -26.12 -1.91
CA MET A 1 0.96 -25.92 -3.38
C MET A 1 0.14 -24.72 -3.91
N GLY A 2 -0.76 -24.09 -3.13
CA GLY A 2 -1.62 -23.01 -3.68
C GLY A 2 -0.90 -21.72 -4.09
N LEU A 3 0.08 -21.27 -3.29
CA LEU A 3 0.85 -20.05 -3.56
C LEU A 3 1.80 -20.19 -4.75
N LEU A 4 2.45 -21.35 -4.89
CA LEU A 4 3.33 -21.63 -6.04
C LEU A 4 2.58 -21.50 -7.37
N LYS A 5 1.34 -22.02 -7.43
CA LYS A 5 0.46 -21.87 -8.60
C LYS A 5 0.04 -20.43 -8.88
N LEU A 6 0.09 -19.53 -7.90
CA LEU A 6 -0.15 -18.10 -8.11
C LEU A 6 1.09 -17.41 -8.69
N ALA A 7 2.29 -17.83 -8.28
CA ALA A 7 3.55 -17.34 -8.85
C ALA A 7 3.62 -17.65 -10.35
N ASP A 8 3.25 -18.86 -10.74
CA ASP A 8 3.22 -19.28 -12.15
C ASP A 8 2.22 -18.45 -13.00
N LYS A 9 1.14 -17.96 -12.39
CA LYS A 9 0.09 -17.21 -13.09
C LYS A 9 0.34 -15.71 -13.19
N TYR A 10 0.90 -15.11 -12.14
CA TYR A 10 1.02 -13.66 -12.01
C TYR A 10 2.47 -13.15 -12.07
N SER A 11 3.46 -14.04 -12.19
CA SER A 11 4.88 -13.78 -11.96
C SER A 11 5.25 -13.67 -10.47
N VAL A 12 6.50 -14.01 -10.18
CA VAL A 12 7.09 -13.96 -8.83
C VAL A 12 7.08 -12.52 -8.30
N GLU A 13 7.43 -11.55 -9.14
CA GLU A 13 7.53 -10.13 -8.77
C GLU A 13 6.18 -9.57 -8.30
N HIS A 14 5.09 -9.85 -9.03
CA HIS A 14 3.75 -9.41 -8.60
C HIS A 14 3.28 -10.11 -7.33
N LEU A 15 3.67 -11.38 -7.11
CA LEU A 15 3.33 -12.09 -5.89
C LEU A 15 4.04 -11.48 -4.68
N GLU A 16 5.31 -11.11 -4.81
CA GLU A 16 6.07 -10.45 -3.74
C GLU A 16 5.48 -9.08 -3.37
N VAL A 17 5.10 -8.28 -4.36
CA VAL A 17 4.39 -7.00 -4.13
C VAL A 17 3.04 -7.23 -3.44
N ALA A 18 2.30 -8.27 -3.83
CA ALA A 18 1.04 -8.59 -3.17
C ALA A 18 1.24 -9.07 -1.72
N CYS A 19 2.29 -9.86 -1.45
CA CYS A 19 2.63 -10.34 -0.11
C CYS A 19 3.07 -9.21 0.82
N THR A 20 3.94 -8.31 0.36
CA THR A 20 4.34 -7.12 1.13
C THR A 20 3.15 -6.23 1.44
N LYS A 21 2.25 -6.01 0.46
CA LYS A 21 1.00 -5.28 0.67
C LYS A 21 0.08 -5.98 1.67
N ALA A 22 -0.02 -7.31 1.62
CA ALA A 22 -0.83 -8.09 2.56
C ALA A 22 -0.32 -7.96 4.01
N LEU A 23 1.01 -7.99 4.21
CA LEU A 23 1.65 -7.81 5.52
C LEU A 23 1.43 -6.41 6.10
N ASN A 24 1.37 -5.38 5.24
CA ASN A 24 1.05 -4.01 5.66
C ASN A 24 -0.39 -3.87 6.17
N TYR A 25 -1.34 -4.68 5.66
CA TYR A 25 -2.73 -4.63 6.08
C TYR A 25 -3.04 -5.52 7.29
N THR A 26 -2.34 -6.65 7.43
CA THR A 26 -2.55 -7.59 8.53
C THR A 26 -1.28 -8.35 8.86
N SER A 27 -1.03 -8.56 10.16
CA SER A 27 0.11 -9.34 10.65
C SER A 27 0.03 -10.82 10.24
N THR A 28 -1.17 -11.35 9.97
CA THR A 28 -1.40 -12.74 9.55
C THR A 28 -2.18 -12.79 8.22
N PRO A 29 -1.51 -12.59 7.07
CA PRO A 29 -2.17 -12.64 5.78
C PRO A 29 -2.62 -14.07 5.45
N SER A 30 -3.81 -14.20 4.85
CA SER A 30 -4.34 -15.47 4.38
C SER A 30 -4.16 -15.63 2.87
N TYR A 31 -4.24 -16.86 2.37
CA TYR A 31 -4.24 -17.11 0.93
C TYR A 31 -5.35 -16.32 0.20
N LYS A 32 -6.53 -16.19 0.82
CA LYS A 32 -7.66 -15.44 0.25
C LYS A 32 -7.37 -13.95 0.15
N SER A 33 -6.72 -13.35 1.15
CA SER A 33 -6.34 -11.93 1.09
C SER A 33 -5.28 -11.68 0.01
N ILE A 34 -4.27 -12.54 -0.11
CA ILE A 34 -3.23 -12.42 -1.16
C ILE A 34 -3.86 -12.56 -2.55
N LYS A 35 -4.71 -13.58 -2.75
CA LYS A 35 -5.46 -13.77 -4.01
C LYS A 35 -6.35 -12.56 -4.32
N ASN A 36 -7.02 -12.00 -3.32
CA ASN A 36 -7.86 -10.83 -3.51
C ASN A 36 -7.04 -9.61 -3.94
N ILE A 37 -5.85 -9.41 -3.35
CA ILE A 37 -4.93 -8.34 -3.75
C ILE A 37 -4.44 -8.54 -5.19
N LEU A 38 -4.16 -9.78 -5.61
CA LEU A 38 -3.76 -10.08 -6.99
C LEU A 38 -4.90 -9.89 -8.01
N VAL A 39 -6.14 -10.19 -7.63
CA VAL A 39 -7.32 -10.05 -8.51
C VAL A 39 -7.77 -8.59 -8.60
N THR A 40 -7.75 -7.86 -7.49
CA THR A 40 -8.18 -6.44 -7.41
C THR A 40 -7.07 -5.47 -7.78
N GLY A 41 -5.80 -5.85 -7.59
CA GLY A 41 -4.60 -5.06 -7.85
C GLY A 41 -4.18 -5.01 -9.31
N LYS A 42 -5.15 -4.93 -10.23
CA LYS A 42 -4.86 -4.60 -11.62
C LYS A 42 -4.41 -3.13 -11.68
N ASP A 43 -3.13 -2.96 -11.97
CA ASP A 43 -2.55 -1.82 -12.68
C ASP A 43 -2.12 -0.56 -11.96
N LYS A 44 -1.76 -0.58 -10.67
CA LYS A 44 -0.83 0.44 -10.17
C LYS A 44 0.19 -0.17 -9.25
N PHE A 45 1.40 -0.35 -9.80
CA PHE A 45 2.63 -0.13 -9.06
C PHE A 45 2.57 1.27 -8.47
N ASP A 46 1.78 1.46 -7.41
CA ASP A 46 1.92 2.62 -6.55
C ASP A 46 3.24 2.39 -5.84
N ALA A 47 4.29 2.85 -6.51
CA ALA A 47 5.53 3.27 -5.91
C ALA A 47 5.16 3.91 -4.57
N GLN A 48 5.42 3.19 -3.48
CA GLN A 48 5.41 3.76 -2.14
C GLN A 48 6.63 4.68 -2.00
N GLY A 49 6.85 5.57 -2.96
CA GLY A 49 7.42 6.86 -2.69
C GLY A 49 6.34 7.63 -1.97
N LYS A 50 6.39 7.64 -0.64
CA LYS A 50 5.76 8.66 0.17
C LYS A 50 6.38 10.00 -0.21
N GLU A 51 5.99 10.54 -1.36
CA GLU A 51 6.17 11.97 -1.61
C GLU A 51 5.14 12.64 -0.71
N ASN A 52 5.56 12.92 0.53
CA ASN A 52 5.01 14.01 1.32
C ASN A 52 5.23 15.28 0.49
N LYS A 53 4.41 15.49 -0.54
CA LYS A 53 4.27 16.77 -1.20
C LYS A 53 3.62 17.65 -0.16
N THR A 54 4.46 18.31 0.64
CA THR A 54 4.07 19.54 1.31
C THR A 54 3.66 20.49 0.20
N ILE A 55 2.37 20.48 -0.15
CA ILE A 55 1.76 21.49 -1.00
C ILE A 55 1.89 22.78 -0.19
N ALA A 56 3.00 23.49 -0.39
CA ALA A 56 3.23 24.79 0.21
C ALA A 56 2.25 25.77 -0.44
N ASN A 57 1.05 25.87 0.14
CA ASN A 57 0.08 26.88 -0.25
C ASN A 57 0.71 28.25 0.02
N LYS A 58 0.97 29.03 -1.05
CA LYS A 58 1.61 30.37 -0.97
C LYS A 58 0.90 31.34 0.00
N TYR A 59 -0.38 31.09 0.30
CA TYR A 59 -1.21 31.94 1.16
C TYR A 59 -1.78 31.20 2.40
N GLY A 60 -1.43 29.93 2.61
CA GLY A 60 -2.01 29.10 3.67
C GLY A 60 -0.99 28.80 4.77
N ILE A 61 -1.17 29.38 5.96
CA ILE A 61 -0.43 28.97 7.16
C ILE A 61 -1.27 28.01 8.00
N THR A 62 -0.69 26.88 8.39
CA THR A 62 -1.29 25.97 9.38
C THR A 62 -0.92 26.44 10.79
N ARG A 63 -1.93 26.61 11.66
CA ARG A 63 -1.71 27.08 13.04
C ARG A 63 -1.29 25.90 13.92
N GLY A 64 -0.22 26.07 14.69
CA GLY A 64 0.31 25.03 15.58
C GLY A 64 -0.60 24.73 16.77
N ALA A 65 -0.32 23.62 17.48
CA ALA A 65 -1.14 23.14 18.59
C ALA A 65 -1.35 24.18 19.72
N GLY A 66 -0.39 25.09 19.92
CA GLY A 66 -0.51 26.18 20.88
C GLY A 66 -1.63 27.18 20.57
N TYR A 67 -2.06 27.31 19.30
CA TYR A 67 -3.15 28.22 18.91
C TYR A 67 -4.51 27.81 19.51
N TYR A 68 -4.73 26.51 19.68
CA TYR A 68 -6.00 25.94 20.17
C TYR A 68 -5.99 25.68 21.68
N ARG A 69 -4.92 26.08 22.38
CA ARG A 69 -4.77 25.86 23.82
C ARG A 69 -5.49 26.99 24.57
N ARG A 70 -6.82 26.92 24.63
CA ARG A 70 -7.68 27.70 25.53
C ARG A 70 -8.79 26.83 26.06
#